data_AF-A0AAN8TT55-F1
#
_entry.id   AF-A0AAN8TT55-F1
#
_cell.length_a   1.000
_cell.length_b   1.000
_cell.length_c   1.000
_cell.angle_alpha   90.00
_cell.angle_beta   90.00
_cell.angle_gamma   90.00
#
_symmetry.space_group_name_H-M   'P 1'
#
loop_
_entity.id
_entity.type
_entity.pdbx_description
1 polymer ?
#
loop_
_entity_poly.entity_id
_entity_poly.type
_entity_poly.pdbx_seq_one_letter_code
_entity_poly.pdbx_strand_id
1 'polypeptide(L)' 'MEAYANEIRMTNLGSDVVINLSKDAIEQRKRKFLGMYIYFNAMKVVWKEGLRPFIGLDGTFLKGQCKGQLLVAMA' A
#
# COMPACT_ATOMS: atom_id res chain seq x y z
N MET A 1 16.24 13.55 4.45
CA MET A 1 15.13 12.60 4.19
C MET A 1 13.78 13.29 4.22
N GLU A 2 13.49 14.13 5.23
CA GLU A 2 12.26 14.96 5.24
C GLU A 2 12.14 15.88 4.01
N ALA A 3 13.22 16.54 3.60
CA ALA A 3 13.23 17.35 2.38
C ALA A 3 12.83 16.55 1.13
N TYR A 4 13.31 15.31 1.00
CA TYR A 4 12.97 14.42 -0.10
C TYR A 4 11.51 13.94 -0.04
N ALA A 5 11.01 13.60 1.14
CA ALA A 5 9.61 13.26 1.32
C ALA A 5 8.68 14.45 1.00
N ASN A 6 9.09 15.67 1.32
CA ASN A 6 8.36 16.88 0.96
C ASN A 6 8.37 17.10 -0.56
N GLU A 7 9.52 16.92 -1.21
CA GLU A 7 9.61 17.01 -2.67
C GLU A 7 8.64 16.05 -3.37
N ILE A 8 8.55 14.80 -2.90
CA ILE A 8 7.58 13.83 -3.45
C ILE A 8 6.14 14.29 -3.24
N ARG A 9 5.79 14.81 -2.06
CA ARG A 9 4.43 15.30 -1.78
C ARG A 9 4.06 16.51 -2.67
N MET A 10 5.03 17.36 -2.96
CA MET A 10 4.85 18.54 -3.81
C MET A 10 4.74 18.18 -5.29
N THR A 11 5.61 17.30 -5.78
CA THR A 11 5.67 16.92 -7.20
C THR A 11 4.62 15.87 -7.59
N ASN A 12 4.16 15.06 -6.63
CA ASN A 12 3.19 13.98 -6.83
C ASN A 12 2.00 14.15 -5.88
N LEU A 13 1.21 15.22 -6.11
CA LEU A 13 0.01 15.53 -5.34
C LEU A 13 -0.90 14.30 -5.15
N GLY A 14 -1.37 14.11 -3.91
CA GLY A 14 -2.19 12.97 -3.51
C GLY A 14 -1.41 11.70 -3.14
N SER A 15 -0.09 11.69 -3.29
CA SER A 15 0.75 10.56 -2.84
C SER A 15 1.01 10.63 -1.34
N ASP A 16 1.00 9.48 -0.67
CA ASP A 16 1.35 9.39 0.74
C ASP A 16 2.85 9.08 0.87
N VAL A 17 3.51 9.74 1.82
CA VAL A 17 4.89 9.43 2.20
C VAL A 17 4.96 9.41 3.72
N VAL A 18 5.54 8.34 4.28
CA VAL A 18 5.75 8.19 5.73
C VAL A 18 7.21 7.82 5.98
N ILE A 19 7.88 8.56 6.85
CA ILE A 19 9.24 8.26 7.29
C ILE A 19 9.16 7.67 8.70
N ASN A 20 9.68 6.46 8.86
CA ASN A 20 9.73 5.78 10.15
C ASN A 20 11.10 6.00 10.80
N LEU A 21 11.08 6.57 12.00
CA LEU A 21 12.23 6.75 12.87
C LEU A 21 12.05 5.91 14.14
N SER A 22 13.15 5.41 14.69
CA SER A 22 13.14 4.68 15.96
C SER A 22 12.78 5.62 17.11
N LYS A 23 11.72 5.26 17.85
CA LYS A 23 11.27 6.01 19.03
C LYS A 23 12.32 5.98 20.15
N ASP A 24 12.87 4.81 20.46
CA ASP A 24 13.93 4.64 21.45
C ASP A 24 15.16 5.51 21.14
N ALA A 25 15.53 5.63 19.85
CA ALA A 25 16.62 6.50 19.45
C ALA A 25 16.27 7.98 19.67
N ILE A 26 15.04 8.40 19.38
CA ILE A 26 14.56 9.77 19.60
C ILE A 26 14.58 10.13 21.09
N GLU A 27 14.17 9.21 21.96
CA GLU A 27 14.22 9.39 23.43
C GLU A 27 15.66 9.61 23.92
N GLN A 28 16.64 8.95 23.28
CA GLN A 28 18.07 9.18 23.51
C GLN A 28 18.64 10.41 22.77
N ARG A 29 17.80 11.29 22.22
CA ARG A 29 18.17 12.45 21.39
C ARG A 29 18.99 12.09 20.14
N LYS A 30 18.86 10.86 19.65
CA LYS A 30 19.45 10.39 18.40
C LYS A 30 18.36 10.26 17.33
N ARG A 31 18.78 10.22 16.06
CA ARG A 31 17.89 9.90 14.94
C ARG A 31 18.37 8.62 14.29
N LYS A 32 17.57 7.56 14.40
CA LYS A 32 17.82 6.29 13.70
C LYS A 32 16.69 6.03 12.72
N PHE A 33 17.03 5.97 11.44
CA PHE A 33 16.11 5.63 10.37
C PHE A 33 15.74 4.15 10.43
N LEU A 34 14.44 3.84 10.28
CA LEU A 34 13.93 2.48 10.20
C LEU A 34 13.43 2.12 8.80
N GLY A 35 12.82 3.07 8.11
CA GLY A 35 12.26 2.81 6.79
C GLY A 35 11.42 3.97 6.28
N MET A 36 11.04 3.88 5.02
CA MET A 36 10.15 4.85 4.38
C MET A 36 9.09 4.08 3.60
N TYR A 37 7.85 4.55 3.71
CA TYR A 37 6.72 4.07 2.92
C TYR A 37 6.30 5.18 1.95
N ILE A 38 6.06 4.81 0.69
CA ILE A 38 5.57 5.71 -0.35
C ILE A 38 4.40 5.02 -1.06
N TYR A 39 3.26 5.71 -1.15
CA TYR A 39 2.10 5.26 -1.92
C TYR A 39 1.69 6.32 -2.94
N PHE A 40 2.08 6.10 -4.19
CA PHE A 40 1.87 7.06 -5.26
C PHE A 40 0.40 7.20 -5.64
N ASN A 41 -0.03 8.43 -5.89
CA ASN A 41 -1.40 8.70 -6.32
C ASN A 41 -1.76 8.00 -7.63
N ALA A 42 -0.81 7.92 -8.58
CA ALA A 42 -1.02 7.19 -9.83
C ALA A 42 -1.43 5.73 -9.59
N MET A 43 -0.83 5.06 -8.58
CA MET A 43 -1.20 3.70 -8.22
C MET A 43 -2.61 3.63 -7.63
N LYS A 44 -3.01 4.62 -6.81
CA LYS A 44 -4.38 4.72 -6.28
C LYS A 44 -5.41 4.83 -7.39
N VAL A 45 -5.14 5.72 -8.35
CA VAL A 45 -6.04 6.02 -9.47
C VAL A 45 -6.16 4.79 -10.38
N VAL A 46 -5.03 4.24 -10.82
CA VAL A 46 -5.01 3.04 -11.68
C VAL A 46 -5.67 1.85 -11.00
N TRP A 47 -5.47 1.67 -9.68
CA TRP A 47 -6.15 0.62 -8.93
C TRP A 47 -7.67 0.82 -8.93
N LYS A 48 -8.15 2.05 -8.69
CA LYS A 48 -9.59 2.35 -8.68
C LYS A 48 -10.23 2.25 -10.06
N GLU A 49 -9.54 2.68 -11.11
CA GLU A 49 -10.05 2.75 -12.47
C GLU A 49 -9.89 1.43 -13.24
N GLY A 50 -8.77 0.73 -13.01
CA GLY A 50 -8.36 -0.45 -13.76
C GLY A 50 -8.75 -1.79 -13.12
N LEU A 51 -9.19 -1.80 -11.86
CA LEU A 51 -9.72 -3.02 -11.29
C LEU A 51 -11.10 -3.34 -11.88
N ARG A 52 -11.22 -4.52 -12.49
CA ARG A 52 -12.52 -5.19 -12.59
C ARG A 52 -13.10 -5.30 -11.18
N PRO A 53 -14.43 -5.14 -10.99
CA PRO A 53 -15.06 -5.38 -9.70
C PRO A 53 -14.57 -6.73 -9.16
N PHE A 54 -13.80 -6.70 -8.08
CA PHE A 54 -13.42 -7.91 -7.38
C PHE A 54 -14.73 -8.50 -6.83
N ILE A 55 -15.29 -9.49 -7.52
CA ILE A 55 -16.15 -10.45 -6.84
C ILE A 55 -15.21 -11.11 -5.85
N GLY A 56 -15.35 -10.74 -4.57
CA GLY A 56 -14.39 -11.05 -3.52
C GLY A 56 -13.96 -12.51 -3.56
N LEU A 57 -12.71 -12.73 -3.96
CA LEU A 57 -12.03 -14.01 -3.83
C LEU A 57 -10.69 -13.78 -3.13
N ASP A 58 -10.74 -13.13 -1.96
CA ASP A 58 -9.88 -13.58 -0.86
C ASP A 58 -10.73 -14.46 0.06
N GLY A 59 -11.17 -15.57 -0.54
CA GLY A 59 -11.71 -16.72 0.15
C GLY A 59 -10.65 -17.80 0.18
N THR A 60 -9.42 -17.48 0.61
CA THR A 60 -8.58 -18.51 1.19
C THR A 60 -9.37 -19.01 2.41
N PHE A 61 -10.01 -20.17 2.24
CA PHE A 61 -11.13 -20.76 3.02
C PHE A 61 -12.56 -20.49 2.49
N LEU A 62 -12.89 -20.98 1.30
CA LEU A 62 -14.25 -21.43 1.01
C LEU A 62 -14.54 -22.71 1.82
N LYS A 63 -15.01 -22.57 3.06
CA LYS A 63 -15.48 -23.68 3.90
C LYS A 63 -16.99 -23.89 3.71
N GLY A 64 -17.43 -24.04 2.47
CA GLY A 64 -18.84 -24.25 2.13
C GLY A 64 -19.02 -24.81 0.71
N GLN A 65 -20.06 -25.63 0.52
CA GLN A 65 -20.37 -26.21 -0.78
C GLN A 65 -20.99 -25.15 -1.71
N CYS A 66 -20.22 -24.67 -2.69
CA CYS A 66 -20.80 -23.91 -3.81
C CYS A 66 -21.37 -24.88 -4.84
N LYS A 67 -22.66 -24.75 -5.17
CA LYS A 67 -23.33 -25.51 -6.24
C LYS A 67 -23.09 -24.85 -7.62
N GLY A 68 -21.83 -24.73 -8.04
CA GLY A 68 -21.45 -24.16 -9.34
C GLY A 68 -20.01 -24.52 -9.73
N GLN A 69 -19.68 -24.44 -11.03
CA GLN A 69 -18.33 -24.66 -11.53
C GLN A 69 -17.49 -23.37 -11.34
N LEU A 70 -16.36 -23.51 -10.64
CA LEU A 70 -15.39 -22.43 -10.48
C LEU A 70 -14.35 -22.52 -11.60
N LEU A 71 -14.34 -21.56 -12.52
CA LEU A 71 -13.30 -21.45 -13.55
C LEU A 71 -12.23 -20.48 -13.06
N VAL A 72 -11.02 -21.00 -12.83
CA VAL A 72 -9.84 -20.20 -12.47
C VAL A 72 -8.98 -20.05 -13.70
N ALA A 73 -8.72 -18.80 -14.12
CA ALA A 73 -7.68 -18.50 -15.10
C ALA A 73 -6.40 -18.11 -14.35
N MET A 74 -5.36 -18.91 -14.49
CA MET A 74 -4.02 -18.54 -14.06
C MET A 74 -3.29 -17.89 -15.24
N ALA A 75 -2.60 -16.78 -14.98
CA ALA A 75 -1.67 -16.15 -15.92
C ALA A 75 -0.25 -16.68 -15.68
#